data_AF-A0A7D4AW89-F1
#
_entry.id   AF-A0A7D4AW89-F1
#
_cell.length_a   1.000
_cell.length_b   1.000
_cell.length_c   1.000
_cell.angle_alpha   90.00
_cell.angle_beta   90.00
_cell.angle_gamma   90.00
#
_symmetry.space_group_name_H-M   'P 1'
#
loop_
_entity.id
_entity.type
_entity.pdbx_description
1 polymer ?
#
loop_
_entity_poly.entity_id
_entity_poly.type
_entity_poly.pdbx_seq_one_letter_code
_entity_poly.pdbx_strand_id
1 'polypeptide(L)'
;MPVCYWLALGAARRPQRTWPPLACRHHRPNPRPGSAGGPLIRALLDTLATSRAHPRLQAEAEVRAFYGPASAPAWTLPADSADISPNATVALALLGRAAEYGLRPADYGHARLRALRDSLAQPASLALPARRARQQAQLEVYLSDAVLTFRRDLDRGRLRAYTPSGRERTALAAPPAALRAALASRTVPAAMLAGQPTNREYRQLQQALARWLAWPSSPIRPGSTRRATSWPPSIWSAGAGKW
;
A
#
# COMPACT_ATOMS: atom_id res chain seq x y z
N MET A 1 -53.68 -23.64 27.43
CA MET A 1 -52.56 -23.80 28.38
C MET A 1 -51.90 -25.15 28.14
N PRO A 2 -50.87 -25.25 27.27
CA PRO A 2 -49.98 -26.41 27.28
C PRO A 2 -48.57 -26.02 27.73
N VAL A 3 -48.06 -26.85 28.63
CA VAL A 3 -46.70 -26.89 29.15
C VAL A 3 -45.82 -27.61 28.13
N CYS A 4 -44.72 -26.97 27.70
CA CYS A 4 -43.70 -27.63 26.88
C CYS A 4 -42.38 -27.73 27.66
N TYR A 5 -42.03 -28.97 27.99
CA TYR A 5 -40.78 -29.41 28.57
C TYR A 5 -39.62 -29.18 27.60
N TRP A 6 -38.53 -28.55 28.07
CA TRP A 6 -37.23 -28.59 27.40
C TRP A 6 -36.40 -29.73 27.97
N LEU A 7 -36.21 -30.76 27.14
CA LEU A 7 -35.31 -31.88 27.36
C LEU A 7 -33.85 -31.44 27.26
N ALA A 8 -33.07 -31.85 28.26
CA ALA A 8 -31.62 -31.70 28.32
C ALA A 8 -30.93 -32.52 27.21
N LEU A 9 -30.16 -31.84 26.36
CA LEU A 9 -29.34 -32.50 25.34
C LEU A 9 -27.94 -32.78 25.91
N GLY A 10 -27.58 -34.06 25.94
CA GLY A 10 -26.33 -34.58 26.47
C GLY A 10 -25.08 -34.11 25.71
N ALA A 11 -24.03 -33.85 26.48
CA ALA A 11 -22.70 -33.53 25.99
C ALA A 11 -22.01 -34.78 25.40
N ALA A 12 -22.07 -34.93 24.08
CA ALA A 12 -21.25 -35.91 23.37
C ALA A 12 -19.79 -35.43 23.30
N ARG A 13 -18.92 -36.04 24.12
CA ARG A 13 -17.46 -35.90 24.02
C ARG A 13 -17.00 -36.39 22.64
N ARG A 14 -16.50 -35.47 21.81
CA ARG A 14 -15.86 -35.83 20.53
C ARG A 14 -14.49 -36.48 20.79
N PRO A 15 -14.16 -37.60 20.14
CA PRO A 15 -12.84 -38.19 20.21
C PRO A 15 -11.81 -37.25 19.59
N GLN A 16 -10.77 -36.91 20.36
CA GLN A 16 -9.62 -36.17 19.86
C GLN A 16 -8.83 -37.07 18.89
N ARG A 17 -9.02 -36.86 17.59
CA ARG A 17 -8.11 -37.38 16.56
C ARG A 17 -6.79 -36.61 16.67
N THR A 18 -5.82 -37.20 17.34
CA THR A 18 -4.42 -36.78 17.32
C THR A 18 -3.86 -37.09 15.94
N TRP A 19 -3.74 -36.07 15.11
CA TRP A 19 -2.97 -36.18 13.87
C TRP A 19 -1.48 -36.14 14.22
N PRO A 20 -0.63 -36.98 13.61
CA PRO A 20 0.81 -36.83 13.76
C PRO A 20 1.21 -35.44 13.24
N PRO A 21 2.22 -34.78 13.84
CA PRO A 21 2.74 -33.54 13.31
C PRO A 21 3.32 -33.84 11.93
N LEU A 22 2.58 -33.47 10.89
CA LEU A 22 3.15 -33.30 9.57
C LEU A 22 4.21 -32.23 9.73
N ALA A 23 5.46 -32.67 9.83
CA ALA A 23 6.62 -31.82 9.72
C ALA A 23 6.49 -31.14 8.35
N CYS A 24 5.92 -29.94 8.34
CA CYS A 24 6.00 -29.01 7.24
C CYS A 24 7.51 -28.81 7.04
N ARG A 25 8.11 -29.61 6.15
CA ARG A 25 9.40 -29.28 5.55
C ARG A 25 9.17 -27.91 4.96
N HIS A 26 9.60 -26.90 5.70
CA HIS A 26 9.82 -25.57 5.17
C HIS A 26 10.82 -25.77 4.05
N HIS A 27 10.30 -25.95 2.84
CA HIS A 27 11.07 -25.89 1.64
C HIS A 27 11.64 -24.47 1.63
N ARG A 28 12.82 -24.29 2.21
CA ARG A 28 13.61 -23.08 2.03
C ARG A 28 13.91 -23.09 0.54
N PRO A 29 13.33 -22.17 -0.27
CA PRO A 29 13.79 -22.02 -1.63
C PRO A 29 15.28 -21.71 -1.53
N ASN A 30 16.10 -22.60 -2.08
CA ASN A 30 17.54 -22.39 -2.13
C ASN A 30 17.75 -21.07 -2.91
N PRO A 31 18.28 -20.00 -2.29
CA PRO A 31 18.44 -18.73 -2.97
C PRO A 31 19.45 -18.97 -4.10
N ARG A 32 18.98 -18.98 -5.35
CA ARG A 32 19.88 -19.04 -6.50
C ARG A 32 20.85 -17.85 -6.38
N PRO A 33 22.15 -18.08 -6.19
CA PRO A 33 23.12 -17.00 -6.24
C PRO A 33 23.18 -16.54 -7.70
N GLY A 34 22.66 -15.35 -8.01
CA GLY A 34 22.77 -14.84 -9.39
C GLY A 34 21.82 -13.73 -9.83
N SER A 35 20.84 -13.29 -9.03
CA SER A 35 20.09 -12.09 -9.44
C SER A 35 20.98 -10.86 -9.18
N ALA A 36 21.58 -10.31 -10.24
CA ALA A 36 22.43 -9.12 -10.18
C ALA A 36 21.76 -7.88 -9.54
N GLY A 37 20.42 -7.90 -9.36
CA GLY A 37 19.66 -6.83 -8.74
C GLY A 37 19.87 -6.66 -7.23
N GLY A 38 20.19 -7.73 -6.49
CA GLY A 38 20.22 -7.67 -5.03
C GLY A 38 21.25 -6.70 -4.43
N PRO A 39 22.52 -6.72 -4.89
CA PRO A 39 23.51 -5.74 -4.47
C PRO A 39 23.12 -4.29 -4.79
N LEU A 40 22.47 -4.06 -5.95
CA LEU A 40 22.01 -2.72 -6.34
C LEU A 40 20.85 -2.23 -5.48
N ILE A 41 19.91 -3.11 -5.12
CA ILE A 41 18.82 -2.77 -4.18
C ILE A 41 19.42 -2.33 -2.85
N ARG A 42 20.38 -3.10 -2.31
CA ARG A 42 21.05 -2.77 -1.05
C ARG A 42 21.81 -1.45 -1.13
N ALA A 43 22.63 -1.26 -2.16
CA ALA A 43 23.36 -0.02 -2.38
C ALA A 43 22.43 1.20 -2.51
N LEU A 44 21.28 1.04 -3.17
CA LEU A 44 20.27 2.09 -3.25
C LEU A 44 19.70 2.42 -1.87
N LEU A 45 19.32 1.43 -1.08
CA LEU A 45 18.80 1.65 0.28
C LEU A 45 19.81 2.39 1.16
N ASP A 46 21.09 2.01 1.10
CA ASP A 46 22.16 2.65 1.87
C ASP A 46 22.45 4.08 1.40
N THR A 47 22.35 4.33 0.10
CA THR A 47 22.44 5.69 -0.47
C THR A 47 21.25 6.55 -0.04
N LEU A 48 20.03 6.00 -0.04
CA LEU A 48 18.81 6.74 0.36
C LEU A 48 18.81 7.11 1.85
N ALA A 49 19.46 6.33 2.71
CA ALA A 49 19.58 6.63 4.13
C ALA A 49 20.55 7.80 4.42
N THR A 50 21.57 7.97 3.57
CA THR A 50 22.66 8.92 3.80
C THR A 50 22.53 10.19 2.96
N SER A 51 21.91 10.12 1.78
CA SER A 51 21.82 11.21 0.83
C SER A 51 20.64 12.15 1.11
N ARG A 52 20.91 13.46 1.07
CA ARG A 52 19.87 14.51 1.05
C ARG A 52 19.36 14.82 -0.36
N ALA A 53 20.06 14.37 -1.40
CA ALA A 53 19.72 14.67 -2.79
C ALA A 53 18.61 13.77 -3.35
N HIS A 54 18.27 12.68 -2.65
CA HIS A 54 17.25 11.75 -3.08
C HIS A 54 15.94 11.90 -2.28
N PRO A 55 14.78 11.63 -2.91
CA PRO A 55 13.52 11.55 -2.17
C PRO A 55 13.63 10.50 -1.07
N ARG A 56 13.31 10.90 0.16
CA ARG A 56 13.27 9.98 1.30
C ARG A 56 12.12 8.98 1.14
N LEU A 57 12.38 7.74 1.55
CA LEU A 57 11.36 6.71 1.64
C LEU A 57 10.42 7.02 2.81
N GLN A 58 9.12 6.87 2.60
CA GLN A 58 8.12 7.13 3.64
C GLN A 58 7.96 5.94 4.61
N ALA A 59 8.41 4.75 4.20
CA ALA A 59 8.39 3.50 4.96
C ALA A 59 9.79 2.85 4.96
N GLU A 60 10.85 3.66 5.16
CA GLU A 60 12.25 3.20 5.04
C GLU A 60 12.55 1.95 5.89
N ALA A 61 12.15 1.96 7.16
CA ALA A 61 12.41 0.86 8.09
C ALA A 61 11.71 -0.42 7.63
N GLU A 62 10.46 -0.30 7.19
CA GLU A 62 9.65 -1.41 6.68
C GLU A 62 10.20 -1.96 5.36
N VAL A 63 10.68 -1.09 4.47
CA VAL A 63 11.33 -1.50 3.20
C VAL A 63 12.64 -2.23 3.47
N ARG A 64 13.48 -1.75 4.40
CA ARG A 64 14.70 -2.45 4.82
C ARG A 64 14.38 -3.82 5.43
N ALA A 65 13.38 -3.90 6.30
CA ALA A 65 12.93 -5.15 6.89
C ALA A 65 12.23 -6.11 5.90
N PHE A 66 11.67 -5.56 4.81
CA PHE A 66 11.10 -6.34 3.72
C PHE A 66 12.19 -7.08 2.93
N TYR A 67 13.23 -6.37 2.48
CA TYR A 67 14.32 -6.94 1.69
C TYR A 67 15.34 -7.74 2.52
N GLY A 68 15.53 -7.37 3.79
CA GLY A 68 16.50 -8.02 4.67
C GLY A 68 17.94 -8.02 4.11
N PRO A 69 18.84 -8.84 4.65
CA PRO A 69 20.25 -8.83 4.28
C PRO A 69 20.52 -9.34 2.85
N ALA A 70 19.68 -10.25 2.34
CA ALA A 70 19.81 -10.83 1.02
C ALA A 70 19.35 -9.88 -0.10
N SER A 71 18.41 -8.98 0.19
CA SER A 71 17.90 -7.97 -0.75
C SER A 71 17.45 -8.53 -2.11
N ALA A 72 16.79 -9.68 -2.13
CA ALA A 72 16.32 -10.29 -3.37
C ALA A 72 15.21 -9.45 -4.04
N PRO A 73 15.22 -9.28 -5.38
CA PRO A 73 14.14 -8.63 -6.13
C PRO A 73 12.79 -9.31 -5.91
N ALA A 74 11.74 -8.53 -5.72
CA ALA A 74 10.39 -9.02 -5.41
C ALA A 74 9.36 -8.64 -6.49
N TRP A 75 9.62 -7.56 -7.23
CA TRP A 75 8.66 -6.94 -8.15
C TRP A 75 9.05 -7.10 -9.63
N THR A 76 10.32 -7.33 -9.91
CA THR A 76 10.88 -7.49 -11.25
C THR A 76 11.18 -8.96 -11.53
N LEU A 77 11.09 -9.33 -12.81
CA LEU A 77 11.56 -10.62 -13.28
C LEU A 77 13.09 -10.57 -13.47
N PRO A 78 13.77 -11.73 -13.60
CA PRO A 78 15.21 -11.79 -13.86
C PRO A 78 15.62 -10.88 -15.02
N ALA A 79 16.89 -10.46 -15.04
CA ALA A 79 17.41 -9.42 -15.95
C ALA A 79 17.11 -9.66 -17.44
N ASP A 80 16.97 -10.93 -17.85
CA ASP A 80 16.68 -11.34 -19.22
C ASP A 80 15.21 -11.12 -19.62
N SER A 81 14.34 -10.82 -18.66
CA SER A 81 12.94 -10.47 -18.91
C SER A 81 12.78 -8.96 -19.07
N ALA A 82 12.12 -8.56 -20.17
CA ALA A 82 11.76 -7.18 -20.43
C ALA A 82 10.72 -6.65 -19.42
N ASP A 83 10.01 -7.57 -18.77
CA ASP A 83 8.78 -7.28 -18.03
C ASP A 83 8.94 -7.25 -16.51
N ILE A 84 8.00 -6.58 -15.87
CA ILE A 84 7.81 -6.62 -14.42
C ILE A 84 6.94 -7.82 -14.04
N SER A 85 7.00 -8.24 -12.78
CA SER A 85 6.14 -9.34 -12.32
C SER A 85 4.65 -8.98 -12.42
N PRO A 86 3.75 -9.98 -12.56
CA PRO A 86 2.31 -9.75 -12.49
C PRO A 86 1.88 -9.05 -11.18
N ASN A 87 2.52 -9.41 -10.07
CA ASN A 87 2.30 -8.78 -8.77
C ASN A 87 2.61 -7.28 -8.80
N ALA A 88 3.70 -6.87 -9.45
CA ALA A 88 4.05 -5.46 -9.60
C ALA A 88 3.06 -4.70 -10.48
N THR A 89 2.60 -5.32 -11.58
CA THR A 89 1.59 -4.72 -12.46
C THR A 89 0.30 -4.43 -11.71
N VAL A 90 -0.17 -5.41 -10.93
CA VAL A 90 -1.39 -5.27 -10.14
C VAL A 90 -1.21 -4.25 -9.00
N ALA A 91 -0.08 -4.24 -8.31
CA ALA A 91 0.23 -3.24 -7.29
C ALA A 91 0.25 -1.82 -7.86
N LEU A 92 0.89 -1.62 -9.02
CA LEU A 92 0.90 -0.32 -9.73
C LEU A 92 -0.50 0.13 -10.12
N ALA A 93 -1.33 -0.78 -10.65
CA ALA A 93 -2.71 -0.47 -10.99
C ALA A 93 -3.51 -0.03 -9.75
N LEU A 94 -3.32 -0.71 -8.60
CA LEU A 94 -4.00 -0.37 -7.36
C LEU A 94 -3.55 1.00 -6.81
N LEU A 95 -2.25 1.30 -6.87
CA LEU A 95 -1.71 2.62 -6.51
C LEU A 95 -2.27 3.73 -7.42
N GLY A 96 -2.46 3.46 -8.71
CA GLY A 96 -3.11 4.38 -9.64
C GLY A 96 -4.57 4.67 -9.30
N ARG A 97 -5.24 3.72 -8.63
CA ARG A 97 -6.62 3.81 -8.15
C ARG A 97 -6.74 4.31 -6.71
N ALA A 98 -5.67 4.86 -6.13
CA ALA A 98 -5.67 5.35 -4.75
C ALA A 98 -6.83 6.35 -4.45
N ALA A 99 -7.26 7.12 -5.45
CA ALA A 99 -8.40 8.06 -5.34
C ALA A 99 -9.73 7.38 -4.98
N GLU A 100 -9.93 6.13 -5.40
CA GLU A 100 -11.12 5.35 -5.03
C GLU A 100 -11.17 5.05 -3.54
N TYR A 101 -10.03 5.15 -2.86
CA TYR A 101 -9.90 4.94 -1.43
C TYR A 101 -9.75 6.24 -0.63
N GLY A 102 -9.99 7.39 -1.26
CA GLY A 102 -9.82 8.71 -0.63
C GLY A 102 -8.36 9.15 -0.47
N LEU A 103 -7.42 8.49 -1.16
CA LEU A 103 -5.99 8.77 -1.13
C LEU A 103 -5.54 9.40 -2.46
N ARG A 104 -4.40 10.11 -2.52
CA ARG A 104 -3.93 10.72 -3.78
C ARG A 104 -2.81 9.86 -4.39
N PRO A 105 -2.92 9.41 -5.66
CA PRO A 105 -1.86 8.62 -6.30
C PRO A 105 -0.48 9.30 -6.31
N ALA A 106 -0.45 10.63 -6.32
CA ALA A 106 0.79 11.41 -6.28
C ALA A 106 1.60 11.21 -4.99
N ASP A 107 0.94 10.95 -3.86
CA ASP A 107 1.62 10.72 -2.57
C ASP A 107 2.46 9.43 -2.57
N TYR A 108 2.16 8.50 -3.48
CA TYR A 108 2.84 7.21 -3.64
C TYR A 108 3.79 7.20 -4.85
N GLY A 109 4.11 8.37 -5.43
CA GLY A 109 5.01 8.48 -6.57
C GLY A 109 4.52 7.74 -7.82
N HIS A 110 3.21 7.51 -7.98
CA HIS A 110 2.66 6.66 -9.03
C HIS A 110 3.10 7.05 -10.46
N ALA A 111 3.17 8.35 -10.77
CA ALA A 111 3.64 8.83 -12.08
C ALA A 111 5.11 8.43 -12.36
N ARG A 112 5.97 8.54 -11.35
CA ARG A 112 7.39 8.12 -11.45
C ARG A 112 7.52 6.61 -11.60
N LEU A 113 6.75 5.84 -10.84
CA LEU A 113 6.74 4.38 -10.94
C LEU A 113 6.28 3.90 -12.32
N ARG A 114 5.25 4.54 -12.89
CA ARG A 114 4.83 4.29 -14.27
C ARG A 114 5.94 4.61 -15.27
N ALA A 115 6.58 5.77 -15.16
CA ALA A 115 7.68 6.13 -16.04
C ALA A 115 8.86 5.13 -15.95
N LEU A 116 9.17 4.62 -14.75
CA LEU A 116 10.18 3.58 -14.56
C LEU A 116 9.77 2.26 -15.24
N ARG A 117 8.52 1.82 -15.05
CA ARG A 117 7.97 0.64 -15.74
C ARG A 117 8.05 0.81 -17.25
N ASP A 118 7.58 1.95 -17.77
CA ASP A 118 7.53 2.23 -19.20
C ASP A 118 8.95 2.27 -19.79
N SER A 119 9.93 2.78 -19.05
CA SER A 119 11.34 2.72 -19.43
C SER A 119 11.91 1.29 -19.41
N LEU A 120 11.45 0.42 -18.51
CA LEU A 120 11.87 -0.98 -18.46
C LEU A 120 11.22 -1.80 -19.59
N ALA A 121 10.03 -1.44 -20.05
CA ALA A 121 9.35 -2.08 -21.17
C ALA A 121 10.03 -1.78 -22.53
N GLN A 122 10.93 -0.79 -22.59
CA GLN A 122 11.70 -0.51 -23.81
C GLN A 122 12.63 -1.70 -24.15
N PRO A 123 12.80 -2.02 -25.45
CA PRO A 123 13.67 -3.10 -25.89
C PRO A 123 15.09 -3.01 -25.31
N ALA A 124 15.63 -4.15 -24.89
CA ALA A 124 16.97 -4.21 -24.29
C ALA A 124 18.08 -3.71 -25.23
N SER A 125 17.88 -3.77 -26.55
CA SER A 125 18.82 -3.24 -27.55
C SER A 125 19.04 -1.73 -27.46
N LEU A 126 18.12 -0.98 -26.83
CA LEU A 126 18.20 0.48 -26.70
C LEU A 126 18.82 0.94 -25.36
N ALA A 127 19.03 0.03 -24.40
CA ALA A 127 19.44 0.38 -23.05
C ALA A 127 20.68 -0.40 -22.58
N LEU A 128 21.68 0.31 -22.06
CA LEU A 128 22.85 -0.32 -21.43
C LEU A 128 22.42 -1.23 -20.27
N PRO A 129 22.93 -2.48 -20.16
CA PRO A 129 22.54 -3.43 -19.11
C PRO A 129 22.66 -2.87 -17.69
N ALA A 130 23.72 -2.11 -17.41
CA ALA A 130 23.93 -1.47 -16.10
C ALA A 130 22.86 -0.41 -15.78
N ARG A 131 22.39 0.35 -16.77
CA ARG A 131 21.31 1.33 -16.59
C ARG A 131 20.00 0.60 -16.29
N ARG A 132 19.71 -0.48 -17.01
CA ARG A 132 18.52 -1.30 -16.82
C ARG A 132 18.48 -1.91 -15.40
N ALA A 133 19.60 -2.49 -14.96
CA ALA A 133 19.70 -3.06 -13.62
C ALA A 133 19.48 -2.00 -12.51
N ARG A 134 19.98 -0.77 -12.69
CA ARG A 134 19.70 0.35 -11.79
C ARG A 134 18.22 0.75 -11.80
N GLN A 135 17.58 0.79 -12.97
CA GLN A 135 16.15 1.09 -13.08
C GLN A 135 15.28 0.02 -12.41
N GLN A 136 15.65 -1.26 -12.55
CA GLN A 136 15.00 -2.36 -11.82
C GLN A 136 15.14 -2.17 -10.30
N ALA A 137 16.36 -1.94 -9.79
CA ALA A 137 16.57 -1.69 -8.37
C ALA A 137 15.80 -0.46 -7.85
N GLN A 138 15.70 0.60 -8.64
CA GLN A 138 14.86 1.76 -8.30
C GLN A 138 13.38 1.39 -8.24
N LEU A 139 12.86 0.68 -9.24
CA LEU A 139 11.47 0.24 -9.25
C LEU A 139 11.17 -0.65 -8.02
N GLU A 140 12.06 -1.59 -7.72
CA GLU A 140 11.96 -2.49 -6.56
C GLU A 140 11.81 -1.73 -5.24
N VAL A 141 12.69 -0.76 -4.99
CA VAL A 141 12.67 0.00 -3.73
C VAL A 141 11.49 0.95 -3.66
N TYR A 142 11.24 1.73 -4.71
CA TYR A 142 10.15 2.72 -4.69
C TYR A 142 8.76 2.06 -4.72
N LEU A 143 8.59 0.93 -5.40
CA LEU A 143 7.32 0.22 -5.38
C LEU A 143 7.05 -0.40 -4.01
N SER A 144 8.07 -0.99 -3.36
CA SER A 144 7.93 -1.47 -1.97
C SER A 144 7.54 -0.34 -1.02
N ASP A 145 8.21 0.82 -1.12
CA ASP A 145 7.90 2.01 -0.30
C ASP A 145 6.46 2.48 -0.52
N ALA A 146 6.04 2.61 -1.78
CA ALA A 146 4.69 3.02 -2.14
C ALA A 146 3.62 2.05 -1.64
N VAL A 147 3.84 0.74 -1.78
CA VAL A 147 2.90 -0.31 -1.34
C VAL A 147 2.75 -0.33 0.19
N LEU A 148 3.87 -0.27 0.92
CA LEU A 148 3.86 -0.28 2.39
C LEU A 148 3.24 0.99 2.95
N THR A 149 3.56 2.14 2.36
CA THR A 149 2.95 3.43 2.71
C THR A 149 1.45 3.44 2.43
N PHE A 150 1.03 2.99 1.24
CA PHE A 150 -0.39 2.90 0.87
C PHE A 150 -1.18 2.03 1.86
N ARG A 151 -0.65 0.86 2.22
CA ARG A 151 -1.29 -0.02 3.21
C ARG A 151 -1.41 0.66 4.58
N ARG A 152 -0.34 1.33 5.04
CA ARG A 152 -0.32 2.07 6.30
C ARG A 152 -1.36 3.20 6.31
N ASP A 153 -1.46 3.94 5.20
CA ASP A 153 -2.41 5.04 5.04
C ASP A 153 -3.86 4.54 4.95
N LEU A 154 -4.09 3.35 4.37
CA LEU A 154 -5.42 2.73 4.36
C LEU A 154 -5.88 2.31 5.75
N ASP A 155 -5.00 1.71 6.53
CA ASP A 155 -5.29 1.20 7.87
C ASP A 155 -5.61 2.33 8.87
N ARG A 156 -4.93 3.48 8.71
CA ARG A 156 -4.96 4.58 9.68
C ARG A 156 -5.74 5.80 9.20
N GLY A 157 -6.02 5.88 7.90
CA GLY A 157 -6.33 7.14 7.25
C GLY A 157 -5.13 8.10 7.25
N ARG A 158 -5.19 9.16 6.44
CA ARG A 158 -4.22 10.26 6.51
C ARG A 158 -4.65 11.26 7.57
N LEU A 159 -4.46 10.91 8.84
CA LEU A 159 -4.60 11.87 9.94
C LEU A 159 -3.50 12.94 9.79
N ARG A 160 -3.85 14.14 9.33
CA ARG A 160 -2.92 15.28 9.27
C ARG A 160 -2.59 15.75 10.69
N ALA A 161 -1.31 16.01 10.92
CA ALA A 161 -0.69 16.77 12.01
C ALA A 161 -0.86 16.28 13.46
N TYR A 162 -0.99 14.97 13.69
CA TYR A 162 -0.49 14.42 14.96
C TYR A 162 0.81 13.69 14.68
N THR A 163 1.89 14.07 15.36
CA THR A 163 3.15 13.34 15.32
C THR A 163 2.94 12.06 16.13
N PRO A 164 2.84 10.87 15.50
CA PRO A 164 2.65 9.65 16.24
C PRO A 164 3.80 9.43 17.23
N SER A 165 3.45 9.09 18.46
CA SER A 165 4.41 8.75 19.49
C SER A 165 5.31 7.60 19.03
N GLY A 166 6.51 7.49 19.60
CA GLY A 166 7.45 6.40 19.24
C GLY A 166 6.80 5.02 19.38
N ARG A 167 5.99 4.80 20.42
CA ARG A 167 5.27 3.55 20.69
C ARG A 167 4.20 3.24 19.65
N GLU A 168 3.46 4.25 19.20
CA GLU A 168 2.49 4.10 18.11
C GLU A 168 3.18 3.77 16.79
N ARG A 169 4.34 4.37 16.49
CA ARG A 169 5.11 4.02 15.29
C ARG A 169 5.49 2.54 15.25
N THR A 170 5.96 1.96 16.35
CA THR A 170 6.35 0.54 16.40
C THR A 170 5.16 -0.41 16.35
N ALA A 171 4.08 -0.12 17.08
CA ALA A 171 2.89 -0.97 17.12
C ALA A 171 2.15 -1.03 15.77
N LEU A 172 2.37 -0.01 14.94
CA LEU A 172 1.60 0.23 13.72
C LEU A 172 2.43 0.14 12.43
N ALA A 173 3.63 -0.42 12.52
CA ALA A 173 4.42 -0.77 11.33
C ALA A 173 3.70 -1.89 10.56
N ALA A 174 3.37 -1.64 9.29
CA ALA A 174 2.75 -2.66 8.45
C ALA A 174 3.71 -3.85 8.30
N PRO A 175 3.34 -5.08 8.71
CA PRO A 175 4.29 -6.17 8.81
C PRO A 175 4.82 -6.53 7.41
N PRO A 176 6.12 -6.32 7.11
CA PRO A 176 6.69 -6.62 5.80
C PRO A 176 6.61 -8.11 5.48
N ALA A 177 6.54 -8.97 6.51
CA ALA A 177 6.31 -10.39 6.37
C ALA A 177 4.97 -10.73 5.68
N ALA A 178 3.90 -9.98 5.97
CA ALA A 178 2.60 -10.20 5.34
C ALA A 178 2.65 -9.88 3.84
N LEU A 179 3.38 -8.83 3.44
CA LEU A 179 3.58 -8.52 2.03
C LEU A 179 4.42 -9.59 1.31
N ARG A 180 5.48 -10.09 1.96
CA ARG A 180 6.27 -11.23 1.43
C ARG A 180 5.41 -12.48 1.24
N ALA A 181 4.57 -12.81 2.21
CA ALA A 181 3.64 -13.93 2.10
C ALA A 181 2.67 -13.73 0.92
N ALA A 182 2.10 -12.53 0.79
CA ALA A 182 1.17 -12.19 -0.29
C ALA A 182 1.81 -12.24 -1.69
N LEU A 183 3.08 -11.88 -1.81
CA LEU A 183 3.84 -12.02 -3.05
C LEU A 183 3.98 -13.49 -3.45
N ALA A 184 4.31 -14.36 -2.48
CA ALA A 184 4.44 -15.80 -2.70
C ALA A 184 3.09 -16.46 -3.06
N SER A 185 1.98 -16.02 -2.46
CA SER A 185 0.63 -16.54 -2.72
C SER A 185 -0.12 -15.82 -3.86
N ARG A 186 0.48 -14.81 -4.50
CA ARG A 186 -0.16 -13.95 -5.52
C ARG A 186 -1.44 -13.25 -5.03
N THR A 187 -1.51 -12.93 -3.74
CA THR A 187 -2.64 -12.24 -3.10
C THR A 187 -2.28 -10.80 -2.72
N VAL A 188 -1.41 -10.16 -3.50
CA VAL A 188 -0.93 -8.79 -3.25
C VAL A 188 -2.07 -7.77 -3.10
N PRO A 189 -3.12 -7.75 -3.95
CA PRO A 189 -4.25 -6.83 -3.76
C PRO A 189 -4.91 -6.97 -2.41
N ALA A 190 -5.21 -8.21 -2.00
CA ALA A 190 -5.86 -8.48 -0.72
C ALA A 190 -4.98 -8.00 0.45
N ALA A 191 -3.66 -8.22 0.38
CA ALA A 191 -2.74 -7.76 1.41
C ALA A 191 -2.59 -6.23 1.47
N MET A 192 -2.64 -5.55 0.32
CA MET A 192 -2.64 -4.08 0.26
C MET A 192 -3.92 -3.48 0.87
N LEU A 193 -5.06 -4.16 0.68
CA LEU A 193 -6.38 -3.70 1.13
C LEU A 193 -6.77 -4.23 2.52
N ALA A 194 -5.95 -5.07 3.15
CA ALA A 194 -6.29 -5.75 4.41
C ALA A 194 -6.57 -4.82 5.60
N GLY A 195 -6.11 -3.56 5.54
CA GLY A 195 -6.38 -2.54 6.58
C GLY A 195 -7.70 -1.79 6.40
N GLN A 196 -8.49 -2.07 5.36
CA GLN A 196 -9.73 -1.33 5.15
C GLN A 196 -10.83 -1.76 6.13
N PRO A 197 -11.53 -0.81 6.76
CA PRO A 197 -12.75 -1.10 7.49
C PRO A 197 -13.76 -1.84 6.60
N THR A 198 -14.26 -2.97 7.09
CA THR A 198 -15.17 -3.85 6.33
C THR A 198 -16.65 -3.45 6.47
N ASN A 199 -16.96 -2.50 7.35
CA ASN A 199 -18.34 -2.05 7.58
C ASN A 199 -18.93 -1.36 6.34
N ARG A 200 -20.26 -1.37 6.25
CA ARG A 200 -20.98 -0.90 5.06
C ARG A 200 -20.92 0.62 4.95
N GLU A 201 -21.06 1.30 6.07
CA GLU A 201 -21.15 2.74 6.20
C GLU A 201 -19.86 3.41 5.72
N TYR A 202 -18.70 2.85 6.10
CA TYR A 202 -17.39 3.28 5.64
C TYR A 202 -17.26 3.15 4.12
N ARG A 203 -17.67 2.01 3.55
CA ARG A 203 -17.62 1.82 2.09
C ARG A 203 -18.52 2.81 1.35
N GLN A 204 -19.70 3.12 1.89
CA GLN A 204 -20.59 4.14 1.33
C GLN A 204 -19.95 5.53 1.37
N LEU A 205 -19.35 5.90 2.50
CA LEU A 205 -18.64 7.17 2.64
C LEU A 205 -17.44 7.27 1.69
N GLN A 206 -16.66 6.20 1.58
CA GLN A 206 -15.52 6.11 0.67
C GLN A 206 -15.94 6.28 -0.80
N GLN A 207 -17.04 5.65 -1.22
CA GLN A 207 -17.61 5.82 -2.56
C GLN A 207 -18.14 7.25 -2.79
N ALA A 208 -18.76 7.88 -1.78
CA ALA A 208 -19.19 9.27 -1.87
C ALA A 208 -17.99 10.22 -2.03
N LEU A 209 -16.93 10.02 -1.25
CA LEU A 209 -15.69 10.79 -1.33
C LEU A 209 -14.99 10.61 -2.67
N ALA A 210 -14.87 9.37 -3.16
CA ALA A 210 -14.26 9.08 -4.46
C ALA A 210 -15.02 9.79 -5.60
N ARG A 211 -16.36 9.77 -5.57
CA ARG A 211 -17.20 10.51 -6.54
C ARG A 211 -16.97 12.03 -6.45
N TRP A 212 -16.87 12.57 -5.24
CA TRP A 212 -16.60 13.99 -5.04
C TRP A 212 -15.21 14.40 -5.54
N LEU A 213 -14.18 13.58 -5.29
CA LEU A 213 -12.81 13.82 -5.78
C LEU A 213 -12.67 13.68 -7.30
N ALA A 214 -13.47 12.82 -7.92
CA ALA A 214 -13.51 12.66 -9.37
C ALA A 214 -14.26 13.81 -10.07
N TRP A 215 -15.02 14.61 -9.33
CA TRP A 215 -15.76 15.71 -9.92
C TRP A 215 -14.78 16.79 -10.42
N PRO A 216 -14.83 17.19 -11.71
CA PRO A 216 -13.93 18.21 -12.21
C PRO A 216 -14.17 19.51 -11.46
N SER A 217 -13.21 19.91 -10.63
CA SER A 217 -13.18 21.28 -10.14
C SER A 217 -12.92 22.15 -11.36
N SER A 218 -13.96 22.85 -11.82
CA SER A 218 -13.87 23.77 -12.95
C SER A 218 -12.60 24.60 -12.82
N PRO A 219 -11.75 24.67 -13.85
CA PRO A 219 -10.54 25.46 -13.78
C PRO A 219 -10.94 26.87 -13.39
N ILE A 220 -10.43 27.34 -12.25
CA ILE A 220 -10.56 28.73 -11.83
C ILE A 220 -9.97 29.53 -12.98
N ARG A 221 -10.84 30.17 -13.77
CA ARG A 221 -10.45 30.87 -14.98
C ARG A 221 -9.49 32.00 -14.55
N PRO A 222 -8.21 31.98 -14.96
CA PRO A 222 -7.28 33.05 -14.62
C PRO A 222 -7.84 34.33 -15.25
N GLY A 223 -8.29 35.27 -14.41
CA GLY A 223 -8.96 36.49 -14.84
C GLY A 223 -10.39 36.68 -14.32
N SER A 224 -11.00 35.70 -13.63
CA SER A 224 -12.18 36.01 -12.81
C SER A 224 -11.71 36.70 -11.53
N THR A 225 -11.47 38.01 -11.60
CA THR A 225 -11.61 38.88 -10.44
C THR A 225 -13.04 38.68 -9.96
N ARG A 226 -13.23 37.77 -8.99
CA ARG A 226 -14.38 37.83 -8.11
C ARG A 226 -14.28 39.21 -7.46
N ARG A 227 -14.96 40.20 -8.04
CA ARG A 227 -15.42 41.33 -7.24
C ARG A 227 -16.09 40.67 -6.04
N ALA A 228 -15.60 41.02 -4.86
CA ALA A 228 -16.27 40.71 -3.61
C ALA A 228 -17.60 41.47 -3.64
N THR A 229 -18.58 40.97 -4.37
CA THR A 229 -19.97 41.34 -4.18
C THR A 229 -20.36 40.68 -2.87
N SER A 230 -20.26 41.50 -1.80
CA SER A 230 -21.11 41.48 -0.64
C SER A 230 -21.69 40.11 -0.28
N TRP A 231 -21.11 39.49 0.73
CA TRP A 231 -21.84 38.51 1.53
C TRP A 231 -23.19 39.14 1.94
N PRO A 232 -24.34 38.49 1.69
CA PRO A 232 -25.58 38.96 2.28
C PRO A 232 -25.46 38.87 3.81
N PRO A 233 -25.91 39.89 4.56
CA PRO A 233 -25.91 39.84 6.01
C PRO A 233 -26.95 38.81 6.48
N SER A 234 -26.57 38.02 7.49
CA SER A 234 -27.43 37.45 8.54
C SER A 234 -28.60 36.53 8.17
N ILE A 235 -28.43 35.21 8.38
CA ILE A 235 -29.53 34.26 8.70
C ILE A 235 -29.38 33.65 10.11
N TRP A 236 -28.36 34.04 10.89
CA TRP A 236 -28.30 33.68 12.31
C TRP A 236 -29.20 34.60 13.15
N SER A 237 -30.51 34.42 13.04
CA SER A 237 -31.45 34.90 14.06
C SER A 237 -31.41 33.92 15.24
N ALA A 238 -30.80 34.40 16.32
CA ALA A 238 -30.79 33.76 17.62
C ALA A 238 -32.22 33.61 18.17
N GLY A 239 -32.71 32.38 18.25
CA GLY A 239 -33.84 32.01 19.09
C GLY A 239 -33.37 31.80 20.54
N ALA A 240 -33.17 32.89 21.28
CA ALA A 240 -32.97 32.84 22.72
C ALA A 240 -34.33 32.66 23.41
N GLY A 241 -34.72 31.40 23.62
CA GLY A 241 -35.82 31.04 24.51
C GLY A 241 -35.37 31.16 25.97
N LYS A 242 -36.07 32.00 26.74
CA LYS A 242 -35.91 32.13 28.19
C LYS A 242 -36.43 30.86 28.88
N TRP A 243 -35.65 30.33 29.81
CA TRP A 243 -36.11 29.48 30.89
C TRP A 243 -36.23 30.33 32.16
#